data_AF-A0A365ZLD3-F1
#
_entry.id   AF-A0A365ZLD3-F1
#
_cell.length_a   1.000
_cell.length_b   1.000
_cell.length_c   1.000
_cell.angle_alpha   90.00
_cell.angle_beta   90.00
_cell.angle_gamma   90.00
#
_symmetry.space_group_name_H-M   'P 1'
#
loop_
_entity.id
_entity.type
_entity.pdbx_description
1 polymer ?
#
loop_
_entity_poly.entity_id
_entity_poly.type
_entity_poly.pdbx_seq_one_letter_code
_entity_poly.pdbx_strand_id
1 'polypeptide(L)'
;MYVTDREKVMGGWEQVHRRHRLVHAVAADVERLGNEALTGWESEIVAEYGELAAFLLDVQRRCHEAVYARLDLVLEDPSASPERDVRRTLAEAGRAHRALWGVLRACAGHPALAAGEARLRRSVFAATGVDPAPPRRAQPV
;
A
#
# COMPACT_ATOMS: atom_id res chain seq x y z
N MET A 1 25.78 -20.52 -22.78
CA MET A 1 24.78 -21.07 -21.84
C MET A 1 23.51 -20.26 -22.03
N TYR A 2 22.59 -20.75 -22.88
CA TYR A 2 21.34 -20.03 -23.19
C TYR A 2 20.31 -20.38 -22.12
N VAL A 3 20.09 -19.48 -21.16
CA VAL A 3 18.90 -19.53 -20.30
C VAL A 3 17.70 -19.31 -21.23
N THR A 4 16.85 -20.32 -21.35
CA THR A 4 15.72 -20.28 -22.28
C THR A 4 14.63 -19.34 -21.72
N ASP A 5 13.92 -18.61 -22.59
CA ASP A 5 12.88 -17.66 -22.17
C ASP A 5 11.80 -18.29 -21.26
N ARG A 6 11.58 -19.61 -21.36
CA ARG A 6 10.70 -20.36 -20.45
C ARG A 6 11.23 -20.41 -19.01
N GLU A 7 12.53 -20.55 -18.78
CA GLU A 7 13.12 -20.57 -17.44
C GLU A 7 13.07 -19.18 -16.78
N LYS A 8 13.26 -18.11 -17.58
CA LYS A 8 13.06 -16.73 -17.10
C LYS A 8 11.60 -16.45 -16.73
N VAL A 9 10.65 -16.91 -17.55
CA VAL A 9 9.22 -16.75 -17.29
C VAL A 9 8.77 -17.54 -16.05
N MET A 10 9.26 -18.78 -15.87
CA MET A 10 9.01 -19.59 -14.67
C MET A 10 9.58 -18.95 -13.41
N GLY A 11 10.83 -18.48 -13.44
CA GLY A 11 11.46 -17.81 -12.30
C GLY A 11 10.75 -16.50 -11.90
N GLY A 12 10.29 -15.73 -12.89
CA GLY A 12 9.52 -14.51 -12.65
C GLY A 12 8.15 -14.79 -12.02
N TRP A 13 7.43 -15.79 -12.51
CA TRP A 13 6.14 -16.19 -11.95
C TRP A 13 6.27 -16.69 -10.50
N GLU A 14 7.26 -17.54 -10.23
CA GLU A 14 7.54 -18.03 -8.88
C GLU A 14 7.90 -16.90 -7.92
N GLN A 15 8.72 -15.93 -8.36
CA GLN A 15 9.10 -14.79 -7.54
C GLN A 15 7.87 -13.92 -7.19
N VAL A 16 6.98 -13.68 -8.15
CA VAL A 16 5.71 -12.97 -7.88
C VAL A 16 4.87 -13.71 -6.84
N HIS A 17 4.79 -15.04 -6.93
CA HIS A 17 4.04 -15.85 -5.97
C HIS A 17 4.66 -15.84 -4.57
N ARG A 18 5.99 -15.91 -4.47
CA ARG A 18 6.70 -15.80 -3.17
C ARG A 18 6.46 -14.44 -2.53
N ARG A 19 6.65 -13.35 -3.28
CA ARG A 19 6.37 -11.98 -2.83
C ARG A 19 4.92 -11.75 -2.45
N HIS A 20 3.99 -12.32 -3.20
CA HIS A 20 2.57 -12.25 -2.86
C HIS A 20 2.31 -12.92 -1.51
N ARG A 21 2.74 -14.19 -1.34
CA ARG A 21 2.58 -14.94 -0.09
C ARG A 21 3.26 -14.27 1.10
N LEU A 22 4.48 -13.80 0.93
CA LEU A 22 5.26 -13.16 1.99
C LEU A 22 4.55 -11.89 2.50
N VAL A 23 4.13 -11.01 1.61
CA VAL A 23 3.40 -9.79 2.00
C VAL A 23 2.14 -10.10 2.79
N HIS A 24 1.37 -11.11 2.39
CA HIS A 24 0.15 -11.49 3.10
C HIS A 24 0.43 -12.17 4.44
N ALA A 25 1.50 -12.98 4.54
CA ALA A 25 1.92 -13.59 5.80
C ALA A 25 2.39 -12.52 6.81
N VAL A 26 3.28 -11.62 6.39
CA VAL A 26 3.76 -10.50 7.23
C VAL A 26 2.58 -9.64 7.68
N ALA A 27 1.66 -9.30 6.78
CA ALA A 27 0.51 -8.47 7.12
C ALA A 27 -0.44 -9.14 8.12
N ALA A 28 -0.66 -10.44 8.00
CA ALA A 28 -1.46 -11.21 8.96
C ALA A 28 -0.80 -11.22 10.35
N ASP A 29 0.52 -11.40 10.42
CA ASP A 29 1.23 -11.37 11.70
C ASP A 29 1.30 -9.97 12.30
N VAL A 30 1.47 -8.92 11.50
CA VAL A 30 1.39 -7.53 12.00
C VAL A 30 -0.01 -7.22 12.54
N GLU A 31 -1.07 -7.75 11.93
CA GLU A 31 -2.42 -7.59 12.48
C GLU A 31 -2.60 -8.30 13.82
N ARG A 32 -1.93 -9.44 14.03
CA ARG A 32 -2.02 -10.24 15.25
C ARG A 32 -1.10 -9.77 16.38
N LEU A 33 0.12 -9.37 16.04
CA LEU A 33 1.20 -9.10 16.99
C LEU A 33 1.65 -7.64 17.01
N GLY A 34 1.15 -6.81 16.09
CA GLY A 34 1.60 -5.43 15.93
C GLY A 34 3.01 -5.35 15.34
N ASN A 35 3.71 -4.26 15.65
CA ASN A 35 4.97 -3.90 14.98
C ASN A 35 6.10 -4.91 15.22
N GLU A 36 6.06 -5.65 16.34
CA GLU A 36 7.08 -6.65 16.70
C GLU A 36 7.16 -7.80 15.69
N ALA A 37 6.07 -8.07 14.96
CA ALA A 37 6.08 -9.07 13.89
C ALA A 37 7.14 -8.78 12.82
N LEU A 38 7.37 -7.50 12.48
CA LEU A 38 8.27 -7.14 11.38
C LEU A 38 9.71 -7.59 11.64
N THR A 39 10.16 -7.54 12.88
CA THR A 39 11.49 -8.03 13.27
C THR A 39 11.63 -9.53 13.03
N GLY A 40 10.57 -10.30 13.26
CA GLY A 40 10.56 -11.75 13.02
C GLY A 40 10.59 -12.14 11.54
N TRP A 41 10.23 -11.23 10.64
CA TRP A 41 10.19 -11.44 9.18
C TRP A 41 11.36 -10.79 8.43
N GLU A 42 12.28 -10.11 9.14
CA GLU A 42 13.33 -9.32 8.51
C GLU A 42 14.18 -10.16 7.56
N SER A 43 14.53 -11.38 7.95
CA SER A 43 15.40 -12.26 7.15
C SER A 43 14.75 -12.66 5.81
N GLU A 44 13.47 -12.99 5.83
CA GLU A 44 12.66 -13.37 4.68
C GLU A 44 12.35 -12.17 3.78
N ILE A 45 12.09 -11.01 4.40
CA ILE A 45 11.92 -9.74 3.68
C ILE A 45 13.20 -9.40 2.92
N VAL A 46 14.37 -9.44 3.59
CA VAL A 46 15.66 -9.18 2.94
C VAL A 46 15.96 -10.22 1.86
N ALA A 47 15.65 -11.49 2.07
CA ALA A 47 15.86 -12.53 1.07
C ALA A 47 15.05 -12.30 -0.22
N GLU A 48 13.79 -11.87 -0.12
CA GLU A 48 12.89 -11.73 -1.29
C GLU A 48 12.88 -10.30 -1.90
N TYR A 49 13.14 -9.28 -1.09
CA TYR A 49 13.08 -7.87 -1.48
C TYR A 49 14.43 -7.15 -1.45
N GLY A 50 15.46 -7.74 -0.86
CA GLY A 50 16.79 -7.13 -0.66
C GLY A 50 16.85 -6.20 0.56
N GLU A 51 15.75 -5.49 0.85
CA GLU A 51 15.65 -4.57 1.97
C GLU A 51 14.19 -4.33 2.38
N LEU A 52 14.00 -3.85 3.61
CA LEU A 52 12.67 -3.47 4.12
C LEU A 52 12.03 -2.36 3.29
N ALA A 53 12.81 -1.40 2.78
CA ALA A 53 12.29 -0.29 1.99
C ALA A 53 11.55 -0.77 0.72
N ALA A 54 12.14 -1.73 -0.01
CA ALA A 54 11.55 -2.33 -1.21
C ALA A 54 10.26 -3.11 -0.90
N PHE A 55 10.22 -3.80 0.24
CA PHE A 55 9.02 -4.46 0.74
C PHE A 55 7.90 -3.45 1.05
N LEU A 56 8.22 -2.38 1.79
CA LEU A 56 7.27 -1.32 2.15
C LEU A 56 6.71 -0.62 0.91
N LEU A 57 7.53 -0.38 -0.11
CA LEU A 57 7.09 0.19 -1.38
C LEU A 57 6.09 -0.72 -2.11
N ASP A 58 6.29 -2.04 -2.09
CA ASP A 58 5.35 -2.99 -2.69
C ASP A 58 4.02 -3.05 -1.91
N VAL A 59 4.08 -3.05 -0.57
CA VAL A 59 2.88 -2.96 0.27
C VAL A 59 2.12 -1.65 -0.01
N GLN A 60 2.83 -0.52 -0.06
CA GLN A 60 2.24 0.79 -0.36
C GLN A 60 1.59 0.81 -1.74
N ARG A 61 2.27 0.25 -2.75
CA ARG A 61 1.74 0.14 -4.11
C ARG A 61 0.41 -0.62 -4.13
N ARG A 62 0.32 -1.79 -3.49
CA ARG A 62 -0.91 -2.59 -3.43
C ARG A 62 -2.05 -1.84 -2.73
N CYS A 63 -1.76 -1.13 -1.65
CA CYS A 63 -2.74 -0.28 -0.97
C CYS A 63 -3.22 0.86 -1.86
N HIS A 64 -2.32 1.52 -2.59
CA HIS A 64 -2.67 2.63 -3.49
C HIS A 64 -3.43 2.16 -4.73
N GLU A 65 -3.08 1.02 -5.32
CA GLU A 65 -3.83 0.39 -6.41
C GLU A 65 -5.29 0.14 -6.00
N ALA A 66 -5.51 -0.32 -4.76
CA ALA A 66 -6.85 -0.53 -4.24
C ALA A 66 -7.65 0.78 -4.03
N VAL A 67 -6.97 1.90 -3.77
CA VAL A 67 -7.58 3.23 -3.73
C VAL A 67 -7.92 3.70 -5.14
N TYR A 68 -6.99 3.61 -6.09
CA TYR A 68 -7.22 4.05 -7.47
C TYR A 68 -8.37 3.28 -8.13
N ALA A 69 -8.39 1.95 -8.02
CA ALA A 69 -9.46 1.14 -8.59
C ALA A 69 -10.86 1.50 -8.05
N ARG A 70 -10.94 2.03 -6.82
CA ARG A 70 -12.20 2.50 -6.23
C ARG A 70 -12.49 3.96 -6.56
N LEU A 71 -11.46 4.78 -6.76
CA LEU A 71 -11.63 6.16 -7.24
C LEU A 71 -12.19 6.18 -8.66
N ASP A 72 -11.77 5.26 -9.53
CA ASP A 72 -12.31 5.15 -10.88
C ASP A 72 -13.85 5.03 -10.86
N LEU A 73 -14.41 4.21 -9.95
CA LEU A 73 -15.86 4.08 -9.77
C LEU A 73 -16.54 5.37 -9.29
N VAL A 74 -15.87 6.16 -8.46
CA VAL A 74 -16.40 7.45 -7.97
C VAL A 74 -16.35 8.52 -9.06
N LEU A 75 -15.34 8.48 -9.93
CA LEU A 75 -15.19 9.45 -11.01
C LEU A 75 -16.19 9.20 -12.14
N GLU A 76 -16.64 7.96 -12.32
CA GLU A 76 -17.68 7.60 -13.28
C GLU A 76 -19.09 8.07 -12.86
N ASP A 77 -19.40 8.05 -11.55
CA ASP A 77 -20.67 8.51 -10.98
C ASP A 77 -20.44 9.41 -9.74
N PRO A 78 -20.02 10.67 -9.97
CA PRO A 78 -19.66 11.58 -8.87
C PRO A 78 -20.88 12.06 -8.10
N SER A 79 -20.83 11.99 -6.77
CA SER A 79 -21.88 12.57 -5.95
C SER A 79 -21.74 14.10 -5.84
N ALA A 80 -22.76 14.75 -5.27
CA ALA A 80 -22.71 16.17 -4.95
C ALA A 80 -21.66 16.54 -3.88
N SER A 81 -21.01 15.57 -3.23
CA SER A 81 -19.95 15.82 -2.23
C SER A 81 -18.69 14.98 -2.51
N PRO A 82 -17.77 15.50 -3.33
CA PRO A 82 -16.49 14.85 -3.61
C PRO A 82 -15.69 14.49 -2.34
N GLU A 83 -15.75 15.30 -1.29
CA GLU A 83 -15.06 15.04 -0.02
C GLU A 83 -15.64 13.82 0.70
N ARG A 84 -16.94 13.58 0.58
CA ARG A 84 -17.58 12.39 1.15
C ARG A 84 -17.17 11.16 0.36
N ASP A 85 -17.14 11.25 -0.96
CA ASP A 85 -16.79 10.11 -1.81
C ASP A 85 -15.32 9.71 -1.63
N VAL A 86 -14.39 10.67 -1.63
CA VAL A 86 -12.96 10.39 -1.38
C VAL A 86 -12.75 9.75 -0.01
N ARG A 87 -13.39 10.26 1.04
CA ARG A 87 -13.30 9.66 2.38
C ARG A 87 -13.89 8.26 2.42
N ARG A 88 -15.02 8.03 1.76
CA ARG A 88 -15.62 6.69 1.64
C ARG A 88 -14.67 5.74 0.94
N THR A 89 -14.10 6.14 -0.20
CA THR A 89 -13.14 5.35 -0.98
C THR A 89 -11.91 4.97 -0.16
N LEU A 90 -11.30 5.92 0.55
CA LEU A 90 -10.17 5.64 1.43
C LEU A 90 -10.54 4.67 2.56
N ALA A 91 -11.72 4.85 3.17
CA ALA A 91 -12.19 3.96 4.23
C ALA A 91 -12.49 2.54 3.70
N GLU A 92 -13.06 2.42 2.51
CA GLU A 92 -13.34 1.13 1.86
C GLU A 92 -12.08 0.39 1.43
N ALA A 93 -11.12 1.10 0.82
CA ALA A 93 -9.80 0.55 0.52
C ALA A 93 -9.07 0.13 1.81
N GLY A 94 -9.20 0.96 2.86
CA GLY A 94 -8.72 0.67 4.21
C GLY A 94 -9.28 -0.63 4.79
N ARG A 95 -10.59 -0.85 4.64
CA ARG A 95 -11.25 -2.09 5.10
C ARG A 95 -10.86 -3.31 4.28
N ALA A 96 -10.85 -3.19 2.95
CA ALA A 96 -10.56 -4.30 2.05
C ALA A 96 -9.12 -4.84 2.22
N HIS A 97 -8.17 -3.96 2.57
CA HIS A 97 -6.77 -4.31 2.76
C HIS A 97 -6.27 -4.00 4.17
N ARG A 98 -7.12 -4.20 5.18
CA ARG A 98 -6.86 -3.81 6.58
C ARG A 98 -5.49 -4.24 7.09
N ALA A 99 -5.09 -5.49 6.84
CA ALA A 99 -3.80 -6.03 7.25
C ALA A 99 -2.61 -5.31 6.58
N LEU A 100 -2.69 -5.03 5.28
CA LEU A 100 -1.65 -4.29 4.54
C LEU A 100 -1.53 -2.85 5.03
N TRP A 101 -2.65 -2.19 5.31
CA TRP A 101 -2.65 -0.88 5.96
C TRP A 101 -2.08 -0.93 7.39
N GLY A 102 -2.20 -2.07 8.07
CA GLY A 102 -1.53 -2.35 9.35
C GLY A 102 -0.02 -2.22 9.23
N VAL A 103 0.57 -2.84 8.21
CA VAL A 103 2.02 -2.75 7.93
C VAL A 103 2.47 -1.31 7.68
N LEU A 104 1.74 -0.55 6.84
CA LEU A 104 2.10 0.85 6.57
C LEU A 104 1.99 1.74 7.82
N ARG A 105 0.99 1.49 8.69
CA ARG A 105 0.88 2.18 9.98
C ARG A 105 2.00 1.82 10.94
N ALA A 106 2.40 0.55 10.98
CA ALA A 106 3.51 0.08 11.80
C ALA A 106 4.82 0.78 11.43
N CYS A 107 5.00 1.11 10.14
CA CYS A 107 6.16 1.79 9.60
C CYS A 107 5.91 3.27 9.26
N ALA A 108 4.92 3.91 9.90
CA ALA A 108 4.61 5.31 9.65
C ALA A 108 5.85 6.21 9.89
N GLY A 109 6.16 7.08 8.92
CA GLY A 109 7.34 7.94 8.97
C GLY A 109 8.61 7.33 8.36
N HIS A 110 8.58 6.07 7.91
CA HIS A 110 9.71 5.49 7.19
C HIS A 110 9.96 6.26 5.88
N PRO A 111 11.20 6.69 5.59
CA PRO A 111 11.50 7.61 4.49
C PRO A 111 11.12 7.07 3.11
N ALA A 112 11.17 5.74 2.92
CA ALA A 112 10.75 5.10 1.67
C ALA A 112 9.27 5.36 1.31
N LEU A 113 8.40 5.62 2.29
CA LEU A 113 6.96 5.80 2.06
C LEU A 113 6.59 7.23 1.62
N ALA A 114 7.42 8.23 1.95
CA ALA A 114 7.08 9.64 1.80
C ALA A 114 6.77 10.03 0.33
N ALA A 115 7.58 9.53 -0.61
CA ALA A 115 7.37 9.83 -2.03
C ALA A 115 6.05 9.26 -2.56
N GLY A 116 5.69 8.04 -2.13
CA GLY A 116 4.44 7.40 -2.51
C GLY A 116 3.21 8.05 -1.88
N GLU A 117 3.28 8.47 -0.62
CA GLU A 117 2.22 9.22 0.06
C GLU A 117 1.97 10.55 -0.64
N ALA A 118 3.04 11.29 -0.95
CA ALA A 118 2.95 12.54 -1.68
C ALA A 118 2.37 12.33 -3.08
N ARG A 119 2.72 11.22 -3.76
CA ARG A 119 2.16 10.87 -5.07
C ARG A 119 0.66 10.58 -4.96
N LEU A 120 0.23 9.74 -4.01
CA LEU A 120 -1.19 9.46 -3.80
C LEU A 120 -1.96 10.76 -3.56
N ARG A 121 -1.46 11.62 -2.67
CA ARG A 121 -2.08 12.91 -2.37
C ARG A 121 -2.27 13.78 -3.61
N ARG A 122 -1.21 13.92 -4.43
CA ARG A 122 -1.29 14.68 -5.69
C ARG A 122 -2.28 14.06 -6.68
N SER A 123 -2.28 12.74 -6.82
CA SER A 123 -3.17 12.03 -7.75
C SER A 123 -4.63 12.15 -7.35
N VAL A 124 -4.98 11.96 -6.07
CA VAL A 124 -6.35 12.14 -5.59
C VAL A 124 -6.81 13.59 -5.75
N PHE A 125 -5.96 14.55 -5.36
CA PHE A 125 -6.28 15.97 -5.51
C PHE A 125 -6.49 16.38 -6.97
N ALA A 126 -5.61 15.94 -7.87
CA ALA A 126 -5.75 16.24 -9.30
C ALA A 126 -7.04 15.65 -9.91
N ALA A 127 -7.47 14.48 -9.45
CA ALA A 127 -8.65 13.81 -9.97
C ALA A 127 -9.98 14.32 -9.39
N THR A 128 -9.98 14.73 -8.12
CA THR A 128 -11.22 15.00 -7.38
C THR A 128 -11.33 16.42 -6.83
N GLY A 129 -10.24 17.20 -6.86
CA GLY A 129 -10.13 18.49 -6.17
C GLY A 129 -10.00 18.37 -4.65
N VAL A 130 -10.02 17.15 -4.09
CA VAL A 130 -10.02 16.90 -2.65
C VAL A 130 -8.65 16.42 -2.20
N ASP A 131 -8.13 17.04 -1.14
CA ASP A 131 -6.94 16.55 -0.46
C ASP A 131 -7.29 15.34 0.44
N PRO A 132 -6.72 14.15 0.21
CA PRO A 132 -7.00 12.97 1.02
C PRO A 132 -6.38 13.03 2.43
N ALA A 133 -5.49 13.98 2.71
CA ALA A 133 -4.96 14.14 4.05
C ALA A 133 -6.09 14.58 5.02
N PRO A 134 -6.12 14.04 6.26
CA PRO A 134 -7.08 14.52 7.24
C PRO A 134 -6.91 16.03 7.42
N PRO A 135 -8.01 16.80 7.58
CA PRO A 135 -7.92 18.23 7.82
C PRO A 135 -7.04 18.45 9.04
N ARG A 136 -6.01 19.31 8.90
CA ARG A 136 -5.18 19.69 10.04
C ARG A 136 -6.12 20.21 11.12
N ARG A 137 -6.19 19.53 12.27
CA ARG A 137 -6.90 20.08 13.43
C ARG A 137 -6.26 21.43 13.70
N ALA A 138 -7.06 22.50 13.66
CA ALA A 138 -6.62 23.81 14.08
C ALA A 138 -6.05 23.65 15.51
N GLN A 139 -4.76 23.97 15.68
CA GLN A 139 -4.20 24.06 17.02
C GLN A 139 -4.97 25.19 17.73
N PRO A 140 -5.51 24.96 18.93
CA PRO A 140 -6.00 26.06 19.73
C PRO A 140 -4.83 27.01 20.00
N VAL A 141 -5.05 28.29 19.71
CA VAL A 141 -4.13 29.39 20.01
C VAL A 141 -4.08 29.61 21.52
#